data_AF-A0A1S3D3B2-F1
#
_entry.id   AF-A0A1S3D3B2-F1
#
_cell.length_a   1.000
_cell.length_b   1.000
_cell.length_c   1.000
_cell.angle_alpha   90.00
_cell.angle_beta   90.00
_cell.angle_gamma   90.00
#
_symmetry.space_group_name_H-M   'P 1'
#
loop_
_entity.id
_entity.type
_entity.pdbx_description
1 polymer ?
#
loop_
_entity_poly.entity_id
_entity_poly.type
_entity_poly.pdbx_seq_one_letter_code
_entity_poly.pdbx_strand_id
1 'polypeptide(L)'
;MYLSGAVILDTENTYTNSEKLLTAAEELAQTGECNADEIYAVAHELETHVTSFAARVEQRRRRLDLAVHFYTHEKELESWLDELRVEKDACEEAPESLDATQRLLDQWSQQRAASLDACHSTIAQGEALLAELK
;
A
#
# COMPACT_ATOMS: atom_id res chain seq x y z
N MET A 1 -6.13 -6.49 8.82
CA MET A 1 -4.83 -7.04 9.28
C MET A 1 -4.64 -8.55 8.98
N TYR A 2 -5.69 -9.39 8.91
CA TYR A 2 -5.53 -10.85 8.67
C TYR A 2 -5.22 -11.27 7.22
N LEU A 3 -5.60 -10.48 6.22
CA LEU A 3 -5.36 -10.81 4.79
C LEU A 3 -3.91 -10.62 4.35
N SER A 4 -3.15 -9.76 5.04
CA SER A 4 -1.73 -9.49 4.70
C SER A 4 -0.82 -10.66 5.09
N GLY A 5 -1.08 -11.31 6.24
CA GLY A 5 -0.27 -12.43 6.71
C GLY A 5 -0.39 -13.70 5.86
N ALA A 6 -1.59 -14.03 5.37
CA ALA A 6 -1.81 -15.25 4.59
C ALA A 6 -1.16 -15.18 3.19
N VAL A 7 -1.18 -14.00 2.54
CA VAL A 7 -0.57 -13.81 1.22
C VAL A 7 0.97 -13.83 1.32
N ILE A 8 1.54 -13.24 2.38
CA ILE A 8 2.98 -13.27 2.63
C ILE A 8 3.46 -14.70 2.88
N LEU A 9 2.73 -15.48 3.70
CA LEU A 9 3.03 -16.90 3.96
C LEU A 9 2.96 -17.77 2.71
N ASP A 10 2.00 -17.55 1.81
CA ASP A 10 1.91 -18.32 0.55
C ASP A 10 3.04 -17.97 -0.45
N THR A 11 3.45 -16.70 -0.51
CA THR A 11 4.61 -16.32 -1.32
C THR A 11 5.91 -16.89 -0.77
N GLU A 12 6.08 -16.87 0.56
CA GLU A 12 7.24 -17.42 1.24
C GLU A 12 7.30 -18.95 1.10
N ASN A 13 6.16 -19.62 1.18
CA ASN A 13 6.03 -21.05 0.91
C ASN A 13 6.37 -21.41 -0.53
N THR A 14 5.91 -20.61 -1.51
CA THR A 14 6.22 -20.83 -2.93
C THR A 14 7.73 -20.69 -3.18
N TYR A 15 8.35 -19.64 -2.64
CA TYR A 15 9.80 -19.40 -2.76
C TYR A 15 10.62 -20.52 -2.11
N THR A 16 10.28 -20.89 -0.87
CA THR A 16 10.93 -21.97 -0.13
C THR A 16 10.81 -23.32 -0.84
N ASN A 17 9.66 -23.61 -1.45
CA ASN A 17 9.46 -24.84 -2.19
C ASN A 17 10.28 -24.87 -3.49
N SER A 18 10.37 -23.73 -4.18
CA SER A 18 11.20 -23.59 -5.38
C SER A 18 12.69 -23.72 -5.09
N GLU A 19 13.20 -23.17 -3.98
CA GLU A 19 14.59 -23.38 -3.56
C GLU A 19 14.89 -24.86 -3.35
N LYS A 20 14.00 -25.60 -2.67
CA LYS A 20 14.16 -27.06 -2.48
C LYS A 20 14.21 -27.82 -3.80
N LEU A 21 13.37 -27.43 -4.77
CA LEU A 21 13.35 -28.05 -6.10
C LEU A 21 14.63 -27.73 -6.89
N LEU A 22 15.16 -26.52 -6.78
CA LEU A 22 16.43 -26.14 -7.40
C LEU A 22 17.61 -26.91 -6.80
N THR A 23 17.68 -27.03 -5.46
CA THR A 23 18.70 -27.84 -4.79
C THR A 23 18.62 -29.31 -5.21
N ALA A 24 17.41 -29.88 -5.27
CA ALA A 24 17.23 -31.27 -5.72
C ALA A 24 17.63 -31.47 -7.19
N ALA A 25 17.39 -30.47 -8.05
CA ALA A 25 17.83 -30.50 -9.44
C ALA A 25 19.36 -30.45 -9.56
N GLU A 26 20.04 -29.63 -8.76
CA GLU A 26 21.51 -29.58 -8.71
C GLU A 26 22.12 -30.91 -8.26
N GLU A 27 21.57 -31.53 -7.21
CA GLU A 27 22.00 -32.84 -6.74
C GLU A 27 21.81 -33.91 -7.82
N LEU A 28 20.65 -33.92 -8.50
CA LEU A 28 20.35 -34.88 -9.57
C LEU A 28 21.25 -34.69 -10.80
N ALA A 29 21.62 -33.46 -11.15
CA ALA A 29 22.55 -33.19 -12.24
C ALA A 29 23.97 -33.68 -11.92
N GLN A 30 24.36 -33.73 -10.64
CA GLN A 30 25.67 -34.18 -10.18
C GLN A 30 25.81 -35.71 -10.06
N THR A 31 24.71 -36.46 -10.01
CA THR A 31 24.76 -37.94 -9.94
C THR A 31 25.28 -38.59 -11.22
N GLY A 32 25.17 -37.89 -12.36
CA GLY A 32 25.51 -38.42 -13.68
C GLY A 32 24.51 -39.44 -14.24
N GLU A 33 23.41 -39.71 -13.53
CA GLU A 33 22.35 -40.64 -13.96
C GLU A 33 21.39 -40.01 -14.98
N CYS A 34 21.44 -38.68 -15.14
CA CYS A 34 20.56 -37.89 -16.00
C CYS A 34 21.36 -36.92 -16.86
N ASN A 35 20.74 -36.40 -17.92
CA ASN A 35 21.33 -35.35 -18.75
C ASN A 35 21.34 -34.02 -17.96
N ALA A 36 22.52 -33.62 -17.48
CA ALA A 36 22.70 -32.43 -16.67
C ALA A 36 22.23 -31.15 -17.39
N ASP A 37 22.46 -31.05 -18.71
CA ASP A 37 22.05 -29.87 -19.50
C ASP A 37 20.53 -29.70 -19.52
N GLU A 38 19.78 -30.80 -19.62
CA GLU A 38 18.31 -30.78 -19.57
C GLU A 38 17.80 -30.42 -18.16
N ILE A 39 18.44 -30.94 -17.11
CA ILE A 39 18.07 -30.61 -15.72
C ILE A 39 18.30 -29.12 -15.44
N TYR A 40 19.46 -28.58 -15.82
CA TYR A 40 19.74 -27.16 -15.64
C TYR A 40 18.81 -26.27 -16.46
N ALA A 41 18.43 -26.68 -17.67
CA ALA A 41 17.46 -25.94 -18.48
C ALA A 41 16.09 -25.83 -17.77
N VAL A 42 15.57 -26.94 -17.22
CA VAL A 42 14.30 -26.95 -16.49
C VAL A 42 14.41 -26.18 -15.17
N ALA A 43 15.52 -26.30 -14.45
CA ALA A 43 15.77 -25.55 -13.22
C ALA A 43 15.78 -24.04 -13.47
N HIS A 44 16.45 -23.59 -14.53
CA HIS A 44 16.49 -22.17 -14.89
C HIS A 44 15.12 -21.63 -15.35
N GLU A 45 14.33 -22.45 -16.06
CA GLU A 45 12.95 -22.10 -16.41
C GLU A 45 12.08 -21.94 -15.15
N LEU A 46 12.20 -22.86 -14.19
CA LEU A 46 11.52 -22.78 -12.90
C LEU A 46 11.91 -21.50 -12.14
N GLU A 47 13.21 -21.20 -12.04
CA GLU A 47 13.72 -20.00 -11.37
C GLU A 47 13.14 -18.72 -12.01
N THR A 48 13.13 -18.66 -13.35
CA THR A 48 12.55 -17.55 -14.10
C THR A 48 11.06 -17.38 -13.80
N HIS A 49 10.31 -18.48 -13.78
CA HIS A 49 8.87 -18.47 -13.48
C HIS A 49 8.58 -18.02 -12.04
N VAL A 50 9.35 -18.51 -11.07
CA VAL A 50 9.20 -18.18 -9.65
C VAL A 50 9.52 -16.71 -9.41
N THR A 51 10.61 -16.22 -9.97
CA THR A 51 11.01 -14.80 -9.89
C THR A 51 9.94 -13.90 -10.52
N SER A 52 9.44 -14.26 -11.70
CA SER A 52 8.38 -13.53 -12.39
C SER A 52 7.06 -13.53 -11.60
N PHE A 53 6.69 -14.67 -11.00
CA PHE A 53 5.53 -14.77 -10.14
C PHE A 53 5.66 -13.90 -8.89
N ALA A 54 6.78 -13.99 -8.17
CA ALA A 54 7.05 -13.20 -6.98
C ALA A 54 6.98 -11.70 -7.26
N ALA A 55 7.58 -11.24 -8.37
CA ALA A 55 7.50 -9.85 -8.81
C ALA A 55 6.06 -9.38 -9.04
N ARG A 56 5.21 -10.20 -9.68
CA ARG A 56 3.79 -9.87 -9.91
C ARG A 56 2.99 -9.85 -8.61
N VAL A 57 3.25 -10.77 -7.68
CA VAL A 57 2.54 -10.80 -6.40
C VAL A 57 2.91 -9.59 -5.55
N GLU A 58 4.20 -9.25 -5.47
CA GLU A 58 4.67 -8.07 -4.74
C GLU A 58 4.11 -6.78 -5.34
N GLN A 59 4.09 -6.67 -6.67
CA GLN A 59 3.47 -5.54 -7.36
C GLN A 59 1.98 -5.43 -7.02
N ARG A 60 1.25 -6.56 -7.02
CA ARG A 60 -0.18 -6.58 -6.65
C ARG A 60 -0.39 -6.19 -5.19
N ARG A 61 0.46 -6.68 -4.27
CA ARG A 61 0.42 -6.34 -2.85
C ARG A 61 0.60 -4.83 -2.66
N ARG A 62 1.63 -4.24 -3.27
CA ARG A 62 1.89 -2.80 -3.22
C ARG A 62 0.70 -1.97 -3.72
N ARG A 63 0.11 -2.35 -4.86
CA ARG A 63 -1.10 -1.70 -5.39
C ARG A 63 -2.26 -1.75 -4.40
N LEU A 64 -2.48 -2.91 -3.77
CA LEU A 64 -3.54 -3.09 -2.78
C LEU A 64 -3.28 -2.27 -1.51
N ASP A 65 -2.05 -2.24 -1.02
CA ASP A 65 -1.68 -1.47 0.18
C ASP A 65 -1.88 0.04 -0.06
N LEU A 66 -1.45 0.56 -1.22
CA LEU A 66 -1.69 1.95 -1.60
C LEU A 66 -3.17 2.26 -1.76
N ALA A 67 -3.94 1.36 -2.38
CA ALA A 67 -5.37 1.54 -2.54
C ALA A 67 -6.09 1.60 -1.20
N VAL A 68 -5.80 0.66 -0.29
CA VAL A 68 -6.38 0.66 1.06
C VAL A 68 -6.04 1.96 1.78
N HIS A 69 -4.76 2.38 1.75
CA HIS A 69 -4.34 3.62 2.41
C HIS A 69 -5.08 4.85 1.86
N PHE A 70 -5.09 5.01 0.53
CA PHE A 70 -5.76 6.11 -0.15
C PHE A 70 -7.26 6.15 0.15
N TYR A 71 -7.98 5.05 -0.03
CA TYR A 71 -9.43 5.03 0.20
C TYR A 71 -9.82 5.15 1.68
N THR A 72 -8.95 4.74 2.60
CA THR A 72 -9.17 5.03 4.03
C THR A 72 -9.06 6.53 4.29
N HIS A 73 -8.00 7.18 3.82
CA HIS A 73 -7.78 8.61 4.04
C HIS A 73 -8.78 9.48 3.28
N GLU A 74 -9.22 9.05 2.09
CA GLU A 74 -10.26 9.73 1.33
C GLU A 74 -11.60 9.75 2.08
N LYS A 75 -11.98 8.63 2.71
CA LYS A 75 -13.19 8.57 3.56
C LYS A 75 -13.06 9.37 4.85
N GLU A 76 -11.89 9.33 5.49
CA GLU A 76 -11.62 10.16 6.67
C GLU A 76 -11.72 11.66 6.32
N LEU A 77 -11.20 12.05 5.16
CA LEU A 77 -11.30 13.40 4.64
C LEU A 77 -12.75 13.80 4.34
N GLU A 78 -13.56 12.89 3.76
CA GLU A 78 -14.99 13.12 3.53
C GLU A 78 -15.76 13.32 4.85
N SER A 79 -15.58 12.41 5.82
CA SER A 79 -16.20 12.53 7.15
C SER A 79 -15.83 13.84 7.82
N TRP A 80 -14.57 14.23 7.75
CA TRP A 80 -14.10 15.44 8.38
C TRP A 80 -14.58 16.71 7.66
N LEU A 81 -14.74 16.69 6.33
CA LEU A 81 -15.38 17.78 5.60
C LEU A 81 -16.84 17.98 6.01
N ASP A 82 -17.57 16.90 6.28
CA ASP A 82 -18.94 16.99 6.77
C ASP A 82 -19.00 17.56 8.20
N GLU A 83 -18.07 17.18 9.09
CA GLU A 83 -17.94 17.80 10.42
C GLU A 83 -17.67 19.31 10.34
N LEU A 84 -16.75 19.72 9.47
CA LEU A 84 -16.43 21.14 9.24
C LEU A 84 -17.63 21.93 8.71
N ARG A 85 -18.46 21.32 7.86
CA ARG A 85 -19.69 21.96 7.36
C ARG A 85 -20.68 22.19 8.50
N VAL A 86 -20.86 21.19 9.37
CA VAL A 86 -21.75 21.30 10.54
C VAL A 86 -21.23 22.35 11.52
N GLU A 87 -19.93 22.39 11.83
CA GLU A 87 -19.33 23.40 12.71
C GLU A 87 -19.51 24.81 12.17
N LYS A 88 -19.31 25.00 10.86
CA LYS A 88 -19.53 26.27 10.18
C LYS A 88 -21.00 26.72 10.32
N ASP A 89 -21.95 25.82 10.08
CA ASP A 89 -23.38 26.14 10.14
C ASP A 89 -23.87 26.39 11.58
N ALA A 90 -23.21 25.80 12.58
CA ALA A 90 -23.49 26.04 14.01
C ALA A 90 -22.95 27.39 14.53
N CYS A 91 -22.05 28.04 13.79
CA CYS A 91 -21.44 29.32 14.17
C CYS A 91 -22.37 30.50 13.80
N GLU A 92 -23.51 30.60 14.47
CA GLU A 92 -24.54 31.63 14.18
C GLU A 92 -24.37 32.94 14.98
N GLU A 93 -23.62 32.91 16.09
CA GLU A 93 -23.48 34.06 16.99
C GLU A 93 -22.14 34.80 16.84
N ALA A 94 -22.21 36.13 16.77
CA ALA A 94 -21.03 36.97 16.70
C ALA A 94 -20.27 36.96 18.04
N PRO A 95 -18.93 36.85 18.04
CA PRO A 95 -18.15 36.86 19.28
C PRO A 95 -18.37 38.15 20.08
N GLU A 96 -18.63 38.02 21.38
CA GLU A 96 -18.99 39.13 22.28
C GLU A 96 -17.81 40.07 22.63
N SER A 97 -16.58 39.71 22.25
CA SER A 97 -15.37 40.49 22.57
C SER A 97 -14.28 40.33 21.52
N LEU A 98 -13.37 41.31 21.45
CA LEU A 98 -12.18 41.27 20.58
C LEU A 98 -11.32 40.03 20.84
N ASP A 99 -11.13 39.67 22.12
CA ASP A 99 -10.36 38.47 22.50
C ASP A 99 -11.04 37.18 22.01
N ALA A 100 -12.38 37.12 22.08
CA ALA A 100 -13.14 36.00 21.53
C ALA A 100 -13.03 35.95 20.00
N THR A 101 -13.09 37.09 19.32
CA THR A 101 -12.87 37.18 17.87
C THR A 101 -11.48 36.68 17.47
N GLN A 102 -10.43 37.08 18.21
CA GLN A 102 -9.07 36.67 17.92
C GLN A 102 -8.87 35.15 18.09
N ARG A 103 -9.40 34.57 19.18
CA ARG A 103 -9.32 33.12 19.41
C ARG A 103 -10.02 32.32 18.31
N LEU A 104 -11.20 32.77 17.88
CA LEU A 104 -11.91 32.14 16.78
C LEU A 104 -11.12 32.24 15.48
N LEU A 105 -10.54 33.41 15.18
CA LEU A 105 -9.69 33.56 13.99
C LEU A 105 -8.49 32.60 14.00
N ASP A 106 -7.82 32.45 15.14
CA ASP A 106 -6.69 31.54 15.30
C ASP A 106 -7.12 30.07 15.13
N GLN A 107 -8.25 29.68 15.73
CA GLN A 107 -8.84 28.34 15.56
C GLN A 107 -9.16 28.04 14.09
N TRP A 108 -9.83 28.96 13.39
CA TRP A 108 -10.18 28.79 11.98
C TRP A 108 -8.94 28.73 11.09
N SER A 109 -7.91 29.52 11.41
CA SER A 109 -6.63 29.47 10.72
C SER A 109 -5.95 28.11 10.89
N GLN A 110 -5.94 27.57 12.10
CA GLN A 110 -5.37 26.25 12.39
C GLN A 110 -6.15 25.13 11.70
N GLN A 111 -7.49 25.16 11.77
CA GLN A 111 -8.35 24.19 11.09
C GLN A 111 -8.10 24.22 9.58
N ARG A 112 -8.07 25.41 8.96
CA ARG A 112 -7.78 25.57 7.54
C ARG A 112 -6.42 24.99 7.16
N ALA A 113 -5.38 25.24 7.96
CA ALA A 113 -4.04 24.71 7.70
C ALA A 113 -4.05 23.18 7.75
N ALA A 114 -4.64 22.60 8.80
CA ALA A 114 -4.83 21.15 8.90
C ALA A 114 -5.61 20.60 7.70
N SER A 115 -6.56 21.36 7.14
CA SER A 115 -7.37 20.89 6.00
C SER A 115 -6.59 20.81 4.72
N LEU A 116 -5.77 21.81 4.48
CA LEU A 116 -4.90 21.81 3.32
C LEU A 116 -3.87 20.68 3.42
N ASP A 117 -3.31 20.44 4.61
CA ASP A 117 -2.34 19.35 4.82
C ASP A 117 -2.97 17.97 4.59
N ALA A 118 -4.17 17.72 5.13
CA ALA A 118 -4.91 16.48 4.91
C ALA A 118 -5.22 16.28 3.41
N CYS A 119 -5.72 17.32 2.72
CA CYS A 119 -5.97 17.27 1.28
C CYS A 119 -4.69 16.98 0.48
N HIS A 120 -3.58 17.68 0.77
CA HIS A 120 -2.31 17.45 0.08
C HIS A 120 -1.80 16.02 0.28
N SER A 121 -1.90 15.48 1.49
CA SER A 121 -1.51 14.11 1.81
C SER A 121 -2.34 13.10 1.00
N THR A 122 -3.67 13.22 1.02
CA THR A 122 -4.58 12.33 0.28
C THR A 122 -4.35 12.42 -1.24
N ILE A 123 -4.09 13.61 -1.78
CA ILE A 123 -3.73 13.79 -3.20
C ILE A 123 -2.43 13.06 -3.53
N ALA A 124 -1.37 13.26 -2.73
CA ALA A 124 -0.09 12.59 -2.95
C ALA A 124 -0.21 11.05 -2.91
N GLN A 125 -1.06 10.51 -2.04
CA GLN A 125 -1.36 9.08 -2.00
C GLN A 125 -2.09 8.61 -3.25
N GLY A 126 -3.05 9.39 -3.74
CA GLY A 126 -3.74 9.12 -5.01
C GLY A 126 -2.80 9.13 -6.20
N GLU A 127 -1.87 10.08 -6.26
CA GLU A 127 -0.83 10.14 -7.30
C GLU A 127 0.10 8.93 -7.24
N ALA A 128 0.51 8.50 -6.05
CA ALA A 128 1.32 7.29 -5.87
C ALA A 128 0.58 6.03 -6.34
N LEU A 129 -0.71 5.90 -6.00
CA LEU A 129 -1.55 4.80 -6.46
C LEU A 129 -1.69 4.80 -7.99
N LEU A 130 -1.94 5.97 -8.60
CA LEU A 130 -2.04 6.10 -10.06
C LEU A 130 -0.73 5.75 -10.77
N ALA A 131 0.42 6.12 -10.18
CA ALA A 131 1.73 5.76 -10.72
C ALA A 131 1.94 4.24 -10.73
N GLU A 132 1.51 3.55 -9.67
CA GLU A 132 1.56 2.08 -9.60
C GLU A 132 0.54 1.39 -10.51
N LEU A 133 -0.54 2.07 -10.91
CA LEU A 133 -1.57 1.48 -11.78
C LEU A 133 -1.21 1.53 -13.27
N LYS A 134 -0.34 2.46 -13.68
CA LYS A 134 0.20 2.56 -15.04
C LYS A 134 1.11 1.38 -15.40
#